data_AF-A0A8K0XTQ9-F1
#
_entry.id   AF-A0A8K0XTQ9-F1
#
_cell.length_a   1.000
_cell.length_b   1.000
_cell.length_c   1.000
_cell.angle_alpha   90.00
_cell.angle_beta   90.00
_cell.angle_gamma   90.00
#
_symmetry.space_group_name_H-M   'P 1'
#
loop_
_entity.id
_entity.type
_entity.pdbx_description
1 polymer ?
#
loop_
_entity_poly.entity_id
_entity_poly.type
_entity_poly.pdbx_seq_one_letter_code
_entity_poly.pdbx_strand_id
1 'polypeptide(L)'
;MLELLKVDDVTFEDKIAELTNWNEATQTTRIAAVKQRAAFTAYVETLQAYAERVEKEIRDMDSDIRRSLLDLKLQVESTNAEIEFITANVMEPITTYLKLDEGSFAGLLNSSPVAAFAALVQAVSVGVPELAKFDIHLKEAKAKHLALYCKIDAFNAQIRATETTQLYVMEAFTAPVLIQSICVGVSDFSTKMTKAINAFDQLSYDQGRIQQLMRETPVDDPLFVSHVTMLNEVLGLTSALLDLYNKAPALN
;
A
#
# COMPACT_ATOMS: atom_id res chain seq x y z
N MET A 1 3.41 22.25 -47.20
CA MET A 1 2.77 20.94 -47.45
C MET A 1 1.36 21.18 -48.00
N LEU A 2 0.33 21.55 -47.23
CA LEU A 2 -0.99 21.91 -47.83
C LEU A 2 -0.98 23.16 -48.75
N GLU A 3 0.06 23.97 -48.67
CA GLU A 3 0.30 25.05 -49.65
C GLU A 3 0.50 24.53 -51.07
N LEU A 4 1.04 23.32 -51.26
CA LEU A 4 1.21 22.69 -52.59
C LEU A 4 -0.13 22.39 -53.26
N LEU A 5 -1.20 22.18 -52.48
CA LEU A 5 -2.56 22.06 -53.02
C LEU A 5 -3.04 23.36 -53.67
N LYS A 6 -2.48 24.51 -53.26
CA LYS A 6 -2.79 25.85 -53.75
C LYS A 6 -1.81 26.37 -54.80
N VAL A 7 -0.77 25.61 -55.15
CA VAL A 7 0.19 25.98 -56.20
C VAL A 7 -0.36 25.53 -57.55
N ASP A 8 -0.49 26.45 -58.50
CA ASP A 8 -1.06 26.17 -59.83
C ASP A 8 -0.13 25.30 -60.71
N ASP A 9 1.19 25.39 -60.49
CA ASP A 9 2.20 24.69 -61.29
C ASP A 9 2.42 23.21 -60.93
N VAL A 10 1.68 22.68 -59.94
CA VAL A 10 1.79 21.28 -59.49
C VAL A 10 0.67 20.46 -60.11
N THR A 11 1.02 19.29 -60.66
CA THR A 11 0.01 18.46 -61.34
C THR A 11 -1.04 17.95 -60.37
N PHE A 12 -2.24 17.67 -60.88
CA PHE A 12 -3.31 17.05 -60.11
C PHE A 12 -2.86 15.76 -59.42
N GLU A 13 -2.09 14.92 -60.12
CA GLU A 13 -1.55 13.67 -59.61
C GLU A 13 -0.58 13.90 -58.45
N ASP A 14 0.29 14.91 -58.54
CA ASP A 14 1.22 15.27 -57.46
C ASP A 14 0.47 15.75 -56.21
N LYS A 15 -0.61 16.54 -56.37
CA LYS A 15 -1.48 16.99 -55.27
C LYS A 15 -2.19 15.83 -54.58
N ILE A 16 -2.69 14.86 -55.35
CA ILE A 16 -3.33 13.64 -54.83
C ILE A 16 -2.30 12.74 -54.13
N ALA A 17 -1.10 12.59 -54.69
CA ALA A 17 -0.01 11.83 -54.09
C ALA A 17 0.41 12.42 -52.74
N GLU A 18 0.51 13.74 -52.62
CA GLU A 18 0.84 14.40 -51.36
C GLU A 18 -0.24 14.22 -50.29
N LEU A 19 -1.53 14.35 -50.65
CA LEU A 19 -2.64 14.06 -49.73
C LEU A 19 -2.62 12.60 -49.26
N THR A 20 -2.24 11.68 -50.15
CA THR A 20 -2.13 10.24 -49.83
C THR A 20 -1.00 10.00 -48.84
N ASN A 21 0.20 10.55 -49.10
CA ASN A 21 1.34 10.47 -48.18
C ASN A 21 1.01 11.06 -46.80
N TRP A 22 0.27 12.17 -46.79
CA TRP A 22 -0.13 12.81 -45.54
C TRP A 22 -1.17 11.98 -44.77
N ASN A 23 -2.11 11.34 -45.45
CA ASN A 23 -3.04 10.40 -44.83
C ASN A 23 -2.32 9.17 -44.26
N GLU A 24 -1.35 8.62 -44.99
CA GLU A 24 -0.52 7.53 -44.50
C GLU A 24 0.22 7.92 -43.21
N ALA A 25 0.87 9.10 -43.18
CA ALA A 25 1.56 9.61 -42.00
C ALA A 25 0.61 9.81 -40.80
N THR A 26 -0.58 10.38 -41.03
CA THR A 26 -1.62 10.53 -40.01
C THR A 26 -2.06 9.18 -39.45
N GLN A 27 -2.30 8.19 -40.32
CA GLN A 27 -2.70 6.84 -39.92
C GLN A 27 -1.58 6.10 -39.17
N THR A 28 -0.32 6.23 -39.58
CA THR A 28 0.82 5.67 -38.84
C THR A 28 0.87 6.22 -37.41
N THR A 29 0.71 7.53 -37.25
CA THR A 29 0.73 8.20 -35.94
C THR A 29 -0.46 7.75 -35.08
N ARG A 30 -1.64 7.64 -35.69
CA ARG A 30 -2.85 7.10 -35.03
C ARG A 30 -2.61 5.69 -34.50
N ILE A 31 -2.06 4.78 -35.32
CA ILE A 31 -1.78 3.40 -34.92
C ILE A 31 -0.83 3.36 -33.72
N ALA A 32 0.20 4.21 -33.71
CA ALA A 32 1.10 4.33 -32.57
C ALA A 32 0.36 4.81 -31.30
N ALA A 33 -0.50 5.82 -31.41
CA ALA A 33 -1.30 6.31 -30.29
C ALA A 33 -2.28 5.25 -29.73
N VAL A 34 -2.91 4.45 -30.60
CA VAL A 34 -3.77 3.31 -30.21
C VAL A 34 -2.97 2.26 -29.44
N LYS A 35 -1.79 1.88 -29.95
CA LYS A 35 -0.90 0.92 -29.28
C LYS A 35 -0.45 1.43 -27.90
N GLN A 36 -0.09 2.70 -27.82
CA GLN A 36 0.36 3.32 -26.57
C GLN A 36 -0.78 3.38 -25.53
N ARG A 37 -2.01 3.71 -25.96
CA ARG A 37 -3.20 3.62 -25.09
C ARG A 37 -3.41 2.21 -24.56
N ALA A 38 -3.32 1.19 -25.41
CA ALA A 38 -3.47 -0.21 -24.99
C ALA A 38 -2.37 -0.62 -23.99
N ALA A 39 -1.13 -0.16 -24.19
CA ALA A 39 -0.04 -0.39 -23.25
C ALA A 39 -0.30 0.25 -21.88
N PHE A 40 -0.83 1.48 -21.83
CA PHE A 40 -1.23 2.12 -20.57
C PHE A 40 -2.34 1.34 -19.86
N THR A 41 -3.34 0.85 -20.59
CA THR A 41 -4.41 0.03 -20.00
C THR A 41 -3.84 -1.26 -19.38
N ALA A 42 -3.00 -2.00 -20.10
CA ALA A 42 -2.37 -3.21 -19.59
C ALA A 42 -1.45 -2.94 -18.38
N TYR A 43 -0.75 -1.79 -18.39
CA TYR A 43 0.05 -1.34 -17.25
C TYR A 43 -0.81 -1.05 -16.01
N VAL A 44 -1.96 -0.38 -16.18
CA VAL A 44 -2.91 -0.12 -15.09
C VAL A 44 -3.45 -1.43 -14.51
N GLU A 45 -3.86 -2.39 -15.35
CA GLU A 45 -4.32 -3.70 -14.90
C GLU A 45 -3.24 -4.43 -14.09
N THR A 46 -1.99 -4.39 -14.56
CA THR A 46 -0.85 -5.01 -13.87
C THR A 46 -0.59 -4.34 -12.51
N LEU A 47 -0.63 -3.01 -12.46
CA LEU A 47 -0.45 -2.26 -11.20
C LEU A 47 -1.60 -2.48 -10.22
N GLN A 48 -2.84 -2.59 -10.70
CA GLN A 48 -4.00 -2.88 -9.86
C GLN A 48 -3.86 -4.26 -9.22
N ALA A 49 -3.53 -5.30 -10.01
CA ALA A 49 -3.29 -6.64 -9.50
C ALA A 49 -2.13 -6.67 -8.48
N TYR A 50 -1.08 -5.88 -8.72
CA TYR A 50 0.02 -5.71 -7.76
C TYR A 50 -0.45 -5.05 -6.45
N ALA A 51 -1.24 -3.97 -6.54
CA ALA A 51 -1.77 -3.28 -5.37
C ALA A 51 -2.65 -4.19 -4.51
N GLU A 52 -3.54 -4.97 -5.14
CA GLU A 52 -4.40 -5.94 -4.46
C GLU A 52 -3.57 -7.02 -3.74
N ARG A 53 -2.52 -7.52 -4.39
CA ARG A 53 -1.61 -8.50 -3.77
C ARG A 53 -0.90 -7.93 -2.55
N VAL A 54 -0.34 -6.73 -2.67
CA VAL A 54 0.35 -6.06 -1.55
C VAL A 54 -0.61 -5.75 -0.41
N GLU A 55 -1.83 -5.29 -0.72
CA GLU A 55 -2.86 -5.05 0.28
C GLU A 55 -3.21 -6.34 1.05
N LYS A 56 -3.34 -7.46 0.33
CA LYS A 56 -3.55 -8.76 0.96
C LYS A 56 -2.39 -9.17 1.86
N GLU A 57 -1.16 -9.08 1.37
CA GLU A 57 0.05 -9.42 2.15
C GLU A 57 0.14 -8.59 3.45
N ILE A 58 -0.17 -7.29 3.40
CA ILE A 58 -0.21 -6.41 4.57
C ILE A 58 -1.30 -6.84 5.55
N ARG A 59 -2.51 -7.14 5.07
CA ARG A 59 -3.63 -7.60 5.92
C ARG A 59 -3.32 -8.94 6.59
N ASP A 60 -2.77 -9.88 5.84
CA ASP A 60 -2.39 -11.20 6.35
C ASP A 60 -1.32 -11.03 7.44
N MET A 61 -0.32 -10.17 7.21
CA MET A 61 0.74 -9.88 8.19
C MET A 61 0.20 -9.18 9.45
N ASP A 62 -0.67 -8.17 9.34
CA ASP A 62 -1.29 -7.53 10.52
C ASP A 62 -2.15 -8.54 11.31
N SER A 63 -2.87 -9.42 10.62
CA SER A 63 -3.64 -10.49 11.27
C SER A 63 -2.74 -11.44 12.07
N ASP A 64 -1.64 -11.91 11.48
CA ASP A 64 -0.68 -12.80 12.14
C ASP A 64 0.02 -12.14 13.34
N ILE A 65 0.35 -10.85 13.21
CA ILE A 65 0.91 -10.03 14.30
C ILE A 65 -0.10 -9.92 15.45
N ARG A 66 -1.36 -9.58 15.17
CA ARG A 66 -2.42 -9.48 16.19
C ARG A 66 -2.63 -10.81 16.92
N ARG A 67 -2.62 -11.91 16.17
CA ARG A 67 -2.73 -13.25 16.74
C ARG A 67 -1.56 -13.56 17.68
N SER A 68 -0.33 -13.25 17.25
CA SER A 68 0.88 -13.45 18.05
C SER A 68 0.88 -12.59 19.31
N LEU A 69 0.45 -11.33 19.22
CA LEU A 69 0.31 -10.45 20.39
C LEU A 69 -0.72 -10.97 21.39
N LEU A 70 -1.86 -11.48 20.90
CA LEU A 70 -2.88 -12.08 21.76
C LEU A 70 -2.33 -13.32 22.48
N ASP A 71 -1.65 -14.20 21.74
CA ASP A 71 -1.05 -15.42 22.31
C ASP A 71 -0.01 -15.08 23.39
N LEU A 72 0.90 -14.14 23.13
CA LEU A 72 1.88 -13.68 24.12
C LEU A 72 1.22 -13.08 25.37
N LYS A 73 0.15 -12.29 25.21
CA LYS A 73 -0.60 -11.73 26.35
C LYS A 73 -1.27 -12.84 27.17
N LEU A 74 -1.85 -13.84 26.52
CA LEU A 74 -2.41 -15.01 27.21
C LEU A 74 -1.34 -15.82 27.94
N GLN A 75 -0.13 -15.95 27.37
CA GLN A 75 0.99 -16.60 28.06
C GLN A 75 1.45 -15.83 29.30
N VAL A 76 1.45 -14.49 29.25
CA VAL A 76 1.71 -13.64 30.43
C VAL A 76 0.63 -13.84 31.49
N GLU A 77 -0.65 -13.81 31.10
CA GLU A 77 -1.78 -14.05 32.02
C GLU A 77 -1.73 -15.43 32.66
N SER A 78 -1.47 -16.47 31.88
CA SER A 78 -1.30 -17.84 32.38
C SER A 78 -0.12 -17.96 33.34
N THR A 79 0.99 -17.27 33.06
CA THR A 79 2.17 -17.28 33.94
C THR A 79 1.89 -16.54 35.25
N ASN A 80 1.14 -15.42 35.20
CA ASN A 80 0.67 -14.73 36.39
C ASN A 80 -0.25 -15.61 37.23
N ALA A 81 -1.18 -16.35 36.61
CA ALA A 81 -2.03 -17.30 37.30
C ALA A 81 -1.23 -18.43 37.97
N GLU A 82 -0.15 -18.91 37.34
CA GLU A 82 0.77 -19.88 37.95
C GLU A 82 1.49 -19.30 39.17
N ILE A 83 1.94 -18.04 39.10
CA ILE A 83 2.53 -17.34 40.25
C ILE A 83 1.51 -17.23 41.40
N GLU A 84 0.26 -16.86 41.11
CA GLU A 84 -0.81 -16.79 42.11
C GLU A 84 -1.09 -18.15 42.73
N PHE A 85 -1.16 -19.21 41.92
CA PHE A 85 -1.37 -20.58 42.39
C PHE A 85 -0.23 -21.07 43.31
N ILE A 86 1.03 -20.85 42.92
CA ILE A 86 2.19 -21.19 43.77
C ILE A 86 2.14 -20.38 45.06
N THR A 87 1.78 -19.10 44.98
CA THR A 87 1.64 -18.22 46.15
C THR A 87 0.59 -18.78 47.11
N ALA A 88 -0.62 -19.09 46.62
CA ALA A 88 -1.70 -19.63 47.44
C ALA A 88 -1.31 -20.96 48.11
N ASN A 89 -0.74 -21.91 47.35
CA ASN A 89 -0.36 -23.23 47.86
C ASN A 89 0.73 -23.19 48.95
N VAL A 90 1.61 -22.20 48.91
CA VAL A 90 2.67 -22.03 49.93
C VAL A 90 2.13 -21.22 51.11
N MET A 91 1.30 -20.22 50.86
CA MET A 91 0.71 -19.36 51.88
C MET A 91 -0.31 -20.09 52.75
N GLU A 92 -1.15 -20.96 52.19
CA GLU A 92 -2.26 -21.62 52.93
C GLU A 92 -1.77 -22.50 54.10
N PRO A 93 -0.77 -23.39 53.95
CA PRO A 93 -0.23 -24.17 55.08
C PRO A 93 0.46 -23.29 56.12
N ILE A 94 1.19 -22.25 55.70
CA ILE A 94 1.92 -21.35 56.58
C ILE A 94 0.94 -20.51 57.40
N THR A 95 -0.05 -19.91 56.75
CA THR A 95 -1.10 -19.13 57.42
C THR A 95 -1.91 -19.98 58.39
N THR A 96 -2.22 -21.24 58.04
CA THR A 96 -2.90 -22.18 58.93
C THR A 96 -2.05 -22.50 60.16
N TYR A 97 -0.75 -22.74 59.98
CA TYR A 97 0.16 -23.02 61.10
C TYR A 97 0.33 -21.80 62.02
N LEU A 98 0.55 -20.62 61.46
CA LEU A 98 0.72 -19.38 62.21
C LEU A 98 -0.57 -18.89 62.89
N LYS A 99 -1.73 -19.41 62.50
CA LYS A 99 -3.02 -19.16 63.18
C LYS A 99 -3.32 -20.16 64.30
N LEU A 100 -2.62 -21.29 64.37
CA LEU A 100 -2.73 -22.27 65.45
C LEU A 100 -1.82 -21.93 66.64
N ASP A 101 -0.76 -21.15 66.43
CA ASP A 101 0.06 -20.52 67.47
C ASP A 101 -0.30 -19.02 67.55
N GLU A 102 -1.17 -18.63 68.48
CA GLU A 102 -1.62 -17.24 68.65
C GLU A 102 -0.45 -16.27 68.95
N GLY A 103 0.09 -15.60 67.93
CA GLY A 103 0.97 -14.43 68.11
C GLY A 103 2.00 -14.16 67.01
N SER A 104 2.46 -12.90 66.92
CA SER A 104 3.56 -12.35 66.09
C SER A 104 3.35 -12.17 64.57
N PHE A 105 2.59 -13.01 63.86
CA PHE A 105 2.54 -12.96 62.38
C PHE A 105 1.26 -12.36 61.76
N ALA A 106 0.27 -11.95 62.57
CA ALA A 106 -0.99 -11.37 62.07
C ALA A 106 -0.77 -10.13 61.17
N GLY A 107 0.23 -9.30 61.48
CA GLY A 107 0.59 -8.14 60.66
C GLY A 107 1.19 -8.49 59.29
N LEU A 108 1.88 -9.63 59.20
CA LEU A 108 2.51 -10.12 57.97
C LEU A 108 1.45 -10.61 56.95
N LEU A 109 0.35 -11.16 57.46
CA LEU A 109 -0.73 -11.78 56.69
C LEU A 109 -1.85 -10.82 56.28
N ASN A 110 -1.88 -9.59 56.81
CA ASN A 110 -2.88 -8.56 56.47
C ASN A 110 -2.54 -7.75 55.19
N SER A 111 -1.51 -8.16 54.44
CA SER A 111 -1.10 -7.53 53.17
C SER A 111 -1.57 -8.34 51.95
N SER A 112 -1.31 -7.87 50.73
CA SER A 112 -1.61 -8.68 49.53
C SER A 112 -0.85 -10.02 49.56
N PRO A 113 -1.37 -11.11 48.98
CA PRO A 113 -0.72 -12.42 49.01
C PRO A 113 0.75 -12.40 48.54
N VAL A 114 1.07 -11.56 47.55
CA VAL A 114 2.42 -11.36 47.03
C VAL A 114 3.33 -10.69 48.08
N ALA A 115 2.85 -9.64 48.75
CA ALA A 115 3.62 -8.96 49.80
C ALA A 115 3.83 -9.87 51.02
N ALA A 116 2.80 -10.65 51.40
CA ALA A 116 2.89 -11.62 52.49
C ALA A 116 3.89 -12.74 52.16
N PHE A 117 3.89 -13.25 50.93
CA PHE A 117 4.86 -14.24 50.45
C PHE A 117 6.29 -13.69 50.49
N ALA A 118 6.51 -12.47 49.98
CA ALA A 118 7.83 -11.82 50.02
C ALA A 118 8.33 -11.64 51.46
N ALA A 119 7.45 -11.25 52.39
CA ALA A 119 7.78 -11.11 53.80
C ALA A 119 8.12 -12.45 54.47
N LEU A 120 7.43 -13.54 54.14
CA LEU A 120 7.75 -14.88 54.64
C LEU A 120 9.09 -15.41 54.11
N VAL A 121 9.35 -15.21 52.81
CA VAL A 121 10.64 -15.53 52.21
C VAL A 121 11.77 -14.75 52.89
N GLN A 122 11.54 -13.49 53.26
CA GLN A 122 12.50 -12.69 54.00
C GLN A 122 12.65 -13.14 55.46
N ALA A 123 11.55 -13.50 56.12
CA ALA A 123 11.56 -14.00 57.50
C ALA A 123 12.37 -15.31 57.62
N VAL A 124 12.25 -16.21 56.64
CA VAL A 124 13.08 -17.41 56.56
C VAL A 124 14.56 -17.08 56.33
N SER A 125 14.87 -16.09 55.48
CA SER A 125 16.27 -15.73 55.19
C SER A 125 17.01 -15.15 56.40
N VAL A 126 16.29 -14.49 57.32
CA VAL A 126 16.84 -13.97 58.59
C VAL A 126 16.79 -14.97 59.74
N GLY A 127 16.34 -16.21 59.50
CA GLY A 127 16.43 -17.31 60.45
C GLY A 127 15.32 -17.36 61.50
N VAL A 128 14.09 -16.92 61.17
CA VAL A 128 12.93 -17.00 62.07
C VAL A 128 12.62 -18.47 62.42
N PRO A 129 12.76 -18.90 63.70
CA PRO A 129 12.64 -20.30 64.10
C PRO A 129 11.29 -20.94 63.77
N GLU A 130 10.20 -20.19 63.91
CA GLU A 130 8.82 -20.64 63.70
C GLU A 130 8.55 -21.04 62.23
N LEU A 131 9.35 -20.51 61.30
CA LEU A 131 9.25 -20.80 59.86
C LEU A 131 10.26 -21.85 59.38
N ALA A 132 11.14 -22.33 60.25
CA ALA A 132 12.23 -23.24 59.87
C ALA A 132 11.74 -24.52 59.17
N LYS A 133 10.57 -25.05 59.56
CA LYS A 133 9.97 -26.24 58.91
C LYS A 133 9.45 -25.98 57.49
N PHE A 134 9.26 -24.72 57.11
CA PHE A 134 8.82 -24.30 55.78
C PHE A 134 9.99 -23.78 54.91
N ASP A 135 11.22 -23.76 55.44
CA ASP A 135 12.39 -23.19 54.77
C ASP A 135 12.59 -23.73 53.35
N ILE A 136 12.56 -25.06 53.19
CA ILE A 136 12.72 -25.72 51.89
C ILE A 136 11.61 -25.30 50.92
N HIS A 137 10.35 -25.39 51.34
CA HIS A 137 9.20 -25.04 50.49
C HIS A 137 9.21 -23.56 50.07
N LEU A 138 9.57 -22.64 50.97
CA LEU A 138 9.67 -21.21 50.68
C LEU A 138 10.84 -20.90 49.73
N LYS A 139 11.99 -21.58 49.88
CA LYS A 139 13.13 -21.45 48.96
C LYS A 139 12.79 -21.96 47.57
N GLU A 140 12.15 -23.13 47.46
CA GLU A 140 11.71 -23.69 46.19
C GLU A 140 10.67 -22.79 45.49
N ALA A 141 9.69 -22.29 46.25
CA ALA A 141 8.68 -21.38 45.74
C ALA A 141 9.31 -20.05 45.26
N LYS A 142 10.26 -19.49 46.01
CA LYS A 142 11.02 -18.30 45.60
C LYS A 142 11.77 -18.54 44.29
N ALA A 143 12.44 -19.68 44.15
CA ALA A 143 13.16 -20.02 42.93
C ALA A 143 12.20 -20.15 41.73
N LYS A 144 11.04 -20.78 41.92
CA LYS A 144 9.99 -20.87 40.88
C LYS A 144 9.43 -19.50 40.52
N HIS A 145 9.11 -18.66 41.49
CA HIS A 145 8.67 -17.27 41.26
C HIS A 145 9.67 -16.50 40.40
N LEU A 146 10.96 -16.54 40.76
CA LEU A 146 12.02 -15.87 40.00
C LEU A 146 12.03 -16.36 38.54
N ALA A 147 11.94 -17.67 38.32
CA ALA A 147 11.92 -18.24 36.98
C ALA A 147 10.67 -17.80 36.17
N LEU A 148 9.49 -17.73 36.81
CA LEU A 148 8.25 -17.27 36.17
C LEU A 148 8.28 -15.78 35.86
N TYR A 149 8.82 -14.93 36.75
CA TYR A 149 9.02 -13.52 36.46
C TYR A 149 9.99 -13.30 35.29
N CYS A 150 11.09 -14.06 35.23
CA CYS A 150 11.99 -14.02 34.08
C CYS A 150 11.28 -14.43 32.77
N LYS A 151 10.35 -15.40 32.81
CA LYS A 151 9.53 -15.75 31.65
C LYS A 151 8.59 -14.61 31.25
N ILE A 152 7.92 -13.96 32.20
CA ILE A 152 7.06 -12.80 31.95
C ILE A 152 7.87 -11.67 31.30
N ASP A 153 9.07 -11.38 31.81
CA ASP A 153 9.94 -10.35 31.22
C ASP A 153 10.34 -10.69 29.78
N ALA A 154 10.62 -11.96 29.50
CA ALA A 154 10.90 -12.44 28.14
C ALA A 154 9.68 -12.28 27.21
N PHE A 155 8.48 -12.66 27.66
CA PHE A 155 7.26 -12.44 26.89
C PHE A 155 6.97 -10.96 26.66
N ASN A 156 7.14 -10.10 27.67
CA ASN A 156 6.97 -8.65 27.54
C ASN A 156 7.99 -8.02 26.58
N ALA A 157 9.22 -8.54 26.53
CA ALA A 157 10.20 -8.14 25.52
C ALA A 157 9.73 -8.52 24.10
N GLN A 158 9.19 -9.73 23.92
CA GLN A 158 8.64 -10.18 22.64
C GLN A 158 7.38 -9.40 22.23
N ILE A 159 6.52 -9.03 23.18
CA ILE A 159 5.35 -8.17 22.94
C ILE A 159 5.82 -6.84 22.36
N ARG A 160 6.78 -6.17 23.02
CA ARG A 160 7.32 -4.87 22.55
C ARG A 160 7.96 -4.97 21.16
N ALA A 161 8.70 -6.05 20.90
CA ALA A 161 9.28 -6.29 19.58
C ALA A 161 8.19 -6.47 18.51
N THR A 162 7.15 -7.25 18.82
CA THR A 162 6.02 -7.50 17.91
C THR A 162 5.18 -6.22 17.67
N GLU A 163 4.94 -5.41 18.70
CA GLU A 163 4.29 -4.09 18.59
C GLU A 163 5.09 -3.15 17.69
N THR A 164 6.42 -3.18 17.79
CA THR A 164 7.31 -2.41 16.90
C THR A 164 7.16 -2.87 15.45
N THR A 165 7.09 -4.18 15.20
CA THR A 165 6.81 -4.72 13.87
C THR A 165 5.45 -4.28 13.34
N GLN A 166 4.42 -4.25 14.20
CA GLN A 166 3.08 -3.81 13.82
C GLN A 166 3.06 -2.37 13.28
N LEU A 167 3.84 -1.47 13.89
CA LEU A 167 3.95 -0.07 13.44
C LEU A 167 4.43 0.01 11.98
N TYR A 168 5.45 -0.76 11.60
CA TYR A 168 5.94 -0.78 10.22
C TYR A 168 4.90 -1.31 9.22
N VAL A 169 4.11 -2.31 9.62
CA VAL A 169 3.01 -2.83 8.79
C VAL A 169 1.92 -1.77 8.59
N MET A 170 1.61 -0.99 9.64
CA MET A 170 0.66 0.12 9.55
C MET A 170 1.14 1.24 8.62
N GLU A 171 2.44 1.55 8.60
CA GLU A 171 3.01 2.53 7.67
C GLU A 171 2.89 2.04 6.21
N ALA A 172 3.18 0.76 5.96
CA ALA A 172 3.08 0.14 4.64
C ALA A 172 1.64 0.11 4.10
N PHE A 173 0.61 0.19 4.95
CA PHE A 173 -0.81 0.17 4.57
C PHE A 173 -1.20 1.28 3.59
N THR A 174 -0.42 2.36 3.51
CA THR A 174 -0.66 3.47 2.57
C THR A 174 -0.19 3.17 1.15
N ALA A 175 0.72 2.21 0.94
CA ALA A 175 1.31 1.93 -0.37
C ALA A 175 0.28 1.43 -1.41
N PRO A 176 -0.64 0.49 -1.10
CA PRO A 176 -1.70 0.10 -2.04
C PRO A 176 -2.58 1.28 -2.49
N VAL A 177 -2.90 2.20 -1.58
CA VAL A 177 -3.71 3.40 -1.88
C VAL A 177 -2.97 4.34 -2.84
N LEU A 178 -1.67 4.54 -2.64
CA LEU A 178 -0.84 5.33 -3.55
C LEU A 178 -0.77 4.70 -4.95
N ILE A 179 -0.60 3.38 -5.04
CA ILE A 179 -0.59 2.66 -6.32
C ILE A 179 -1.94 2.80 -7.02
N GLN A 180 -3.05 2.66 -6.29
CA GLN A 180 -4.39 2.88 -6.84
C GLN A 180 -4.57 4.31 -7.37
N SER A 181 -4.06 5.32 -6.67
CA SER A 181 -4.07 6.71 -7.13
C SER A 181 -3.27 6.91 -8.43
N ILE A 182 -2.10 6.27 -8.55
CA ILE A 182 -1.32 6.26 -9.79
C ILE A 182 -2.12 5.60 -10.92
N CYS A 183 -2.76 4.45 -10.66
CA CYS A 183 -3.61 3.77 -11.63
C CYS A 183 -4.74 4.68 -12.15
N VAL A 184 -5.39 5.44 -11.27
CA VAL A 184 -6.41 6.44 -11.66
C VAL A 184 -5.80 7.49 -12.57
N GLY A 185 -4.66 8.08 -12.20
CA GLY A 185 -3.99 9.10 -13.02
C GLY A 185 -3.60 8.59 -14.41
N VAL A 186 -3.08 7.37 -14.51
CA VAL A 186 -2.73 6.73 -15.79
C VAL A 186 -3.99 6.39 -16.60
N SER A 187 -5.06 5.93 -15.97
CA SER A 187 -6.34 5.64 -16.63
C SER A 187 -6.99 6.91 -17.20
N ASP A 188 -6.99 8.00 -16.44
CA ASP A 188 -7.47 9.30 -16.88
C ASP A 188 -6.67 9.82 -18.08
N PHE A 189 -5.35 9.66 -18.03
CA PHE A 189 -4.46 10.00 -19.14
C PHE A 189 -4.76 9.14 -20.38
N SER A 190 -4.86 7.82 -20.23
CA SER A 190 -5.24 6.88 -21.31
C SER A 190 -6.61 7.23 -21.93
N THR A 191 -7.56 7.66 -21.10
CA THR A 191 -8.88 8.12 -21.56
C THR A 191 -8.76 9.38 -22.39
N LYS A 192 -7.95 10.37 -21.98
CA LYS A 192 -7.69 11.59 -22.75
C LYS A 192 -7.02 11.28 -24.10
N MET A 193 -6.17 10.26 -24.20
CA MET A 193 -5.60 9.80 -25.48
C MET A 193 -6.67 9.36 -26.48
N THR A 194 -7.83 8.90 -26.03
CA THR A 194 -8.96 8.56 -26.94
C THR A 194 -9.41 9.76 -27.75
N LYS A 195 -9.39 10.97 -27.16
CA LYS A 195 -9.75 12.20 -27.89
C LYS A 195 -8.73 12.51 -29.00
N ALA A 196 -7.44 12.28 -28.73
CA ALA A 196 -6.39 12.44 -29.74
C ALA A 196 -6.52 11.41 -30.87
N ILE A 197 -6.82 10.15 -30.55
CA ILE A 197 -7.09 9.10 -31.55
C ILE A 197 -8.27 9.50 -32.44
N ASN A 198 -9.37 9.97 -31.84
CA ASN A 198 -10.54 10.43 -32.59
C ASN A 198 -10.22 11.64 -33.49
N ALA A 199 -9.32 12.53 -33.06
CA ALA A 199 -8.88 13.65 -33.88
C ALA A 199 -8.12 13.16 -35.13
N PHE A 200 -7.25 12.15 -34.99
CA PHE A 200 -6.60 11.54 -36.17
C PHE A 200 -7.59 10.87 -37.11
N ASP A 201 -8.61 10.19 -36.58
CA ASP A 201 -9.70 9.62 -37.39
C ASP A 201 -10.45 10.69 -38.18
N GLN A 202 -10.78 11.81 -37.53
CA GLN A 202 -11.46 12.93 -38.18
C GLN A 202 -10.58 13.57 -39.26
N LEU A 203 -9.28 13.78 -38.99
CA LEU A 203 -8.35 14.33 -39.98
C LEU A 203 -8.22 13.42 -41.21
N SER A 204 -8.17 12.10 -41.00
CA SER A 204 -8.13 11.14 -42.10
C SER A 204 -9.40 11.12 -42.93
N TYR A 205 -10.56 11.24 -42.28
CA TYR A 205 -11.84 11.38 -42.96
C TYR A 205 -11.91 12.65 -43.81
N ASP A 206 -11.50 13.80 -43.25
CA ASP A 206 -11.53 15.09 -43.96
C ASP A 206 -10.52 15.14 -45.11
N GLN A 207 -9.35 14.50 -44.97
CA GLN A 207 -8.41 14.27 -46.08
C GLN A 207 -9.05 13.52 -47.24
N GLY A 208 -9.74 12.41 -46.95
CA GLY A 208 -10.44 11.62 -47.96
C GLY A 208 -11.51 12.43 -48.69
N ARG A 209 -12.22 13.31 -47.96
CA ARG A 209 -13.19 14.24 -48.54
C ARG A 209 -12.54 15.29 -49.45
N ILE A 210 -11.38 15.85 -49.08
CA ILE A 210 -10.65 16.76 -49.98
C ILE A 210 -10.27 16.02 -51.26
N GLN A 211 -9.71 14.80 -51.16
CA GLN A 211 -9.32 14.02 -52.34
C GLN A 211 -10.51 13.75 -53.27
N GLN A 212 -11.69 13.48 -52.70
CA GLN A 212 -12.92 13.32 -53.48
C GLN A 212 -13.36 14.63 -54.13
N LEU A 213 -13.40 15.73 -53.37
CA LEU A 213 -13.75 17.06 -53.87
C LEU A 213 -12.82 17.51 -55.00
N MET A 214 -11.51 17.22 -54.90
CA MET A 214 -10.52 17.48 -55.96
C MET A 214 -10.87 16.77 -57.27
N ARG A 215 -11.42 15.55 -57.21
CA ARG A 215 -11.80 14.78 -58.40
C ARG A 215 -13.09 15.27 -59.04
N GLU A 216 -13.96 15.91 -58.26
CA GLU A 216 -15.32 16.29 -58.67
C GLU A 216 -15.46 17.79 -58.96
N THR A 217 -14.52 18.61 -58.48
CA THR A 217 -14.62 20.08 -58.48
C THR A 217 -13.32 20.71 -59.01
N PRO A 218 -13.39 21.76 -59.84
CA PRO A 218 -12.20 22.52 -60.23
C PRO A 218 -11.43 23.07 -59.03
N VAL A 219 -10.10 23.07 -59.10
CA VAL A 219 -9.19 23.42 -57.99
C VAL A 219 -9.23 24.92 -57.67
N ASP A 220 -9.70 25.73 -58.61
CA ASP A 220 -9.97 27.16 -58.53
C ASP A 220 -11.36 27.50 -57.94
N ASP A 221 -12.17 26.48 -57.63
CA ASP A 221 -13.47 26.69 -56.99
C ASP A 221 -13.30 27.33 -55.59
N PRO A 222 -13.99 28.45 -55.29
CA PRO A 222 -13.90 29.12 -53.99
C PRO A 222 -14.23 28.22 -52.79
N LEU A 223 -15.12 27.24 -52.94
CA LEU A 223 -15.48 26.27 -51.90
C LEU A 223 -14.35 25.26 -51.68
N PHE A 224 -13.65 24.88 -52.74
CA PHE A 224 -12.46 24.03 -52.66
C PHE A 224 -11.33 24.75 -51.92
N VAL A 225 -11.00 25.98 -52.35
CA VAL A 225 -9.97 26.82 -51.72
C VAL A 225 -10.29 27.09 -50.24
N SER A 226 -11.56 27.35 -49.91
CA SER A 226 -12.01 27.55 -48.54
C SER A 226 -11.80 26.30 -47.67
N HIS A 227 -12.21 25.12 -48.15
CA HIS A 227 -12.02 23.85 -47.42
C HIS A 227 -10.54 23.52 -47.19
N VAL A 228 -9.70 23.68 -48.22
CA VAL A 228 -8.25 23.46 -48.09
C VAL A 228 -7.63 24.45 -47.12
N THR A 229 -8.09 25.71 -47.10
CA THR A 229 -7.60 26.73 -46.16
C THR A 229 -7.98 26.40 -44.72
N MET A 230 -9.25 26.06 -44.47
CA MET A 230 -9.73 25.64 -43.16
C MET A 230 -8.95 24.43 -42.65
N LEU A 231 -8.71 23.43 -43.48
CA LEU A 231 -7.94 22.25 -43.10
C LEU A 231 -6.49 22.63 -42.81
N ASN A 232 -5.86 23.49 -43.59
CA ASN A 232 -4.51 23.98 -43.31
C ASN A 232 -4.41 24.73 -41.97
N GLU A 233 -5.40 25.55 -41.62
CA GLU A 233 -5.45 26.24 -40.33
C GLU A 233 -5.65 25.27 -39.16
N VAL A 234 -6.61 24.36 -39.27
CA VAL A 234 -6.88 23.33 -38.24
C VAL A 234 -5.66 22.43 -38.05
N LEU A 235 -4.97 22.07 -39.12
CA LEU A 235 -3.78 21.23 -39.09
C LEU A 235 -2.54 21.95 -38.59
N GLY A 236 -2.38 23.22 -38.95
CA GLY A 236 -1.36 24.07 -38.36
C GLY A 236 -1.50 24.17 -36.85
N LEU A 237 -2.73 24.38 -36.37
CA LEU A 237 -3.06 24.41 -34.93
C LEU A 237 -2.84 23.04 -34.26
N THR A 238 -3.26 21.95 -34.91
CA THR A 238 -3.10 20.59 -34.38
C THR A 238 -1.63 20.17 -34.34
N SER A 239 -0.86 20.53 -35.37
CA SER A 239 0.60 20.31 -35.43
C SER A 239 1.30 21.08 -34.31
N ALA A 240 0.97 22.36 -34.10
CA ALA A 240 1.53 23.15 -32.99
C ALA A 240 1.23 22.54 -31.61
N LEU A 241 0.03 21.97 -31.43
CA LEU A 241 -0.37 21.31 -30.19
C LEU A 241 0.37 19.97 -29.97
N LEU A 242 0.58 19.19 -31.02
CA LEU A 242 1.41 17.97 -30.99
C LEU A 242 2.90 18.29 -30.75
N ASP A 243 3.38 19.40 -31.30
CA ASP A 243 4.76 19.86 -31.13
C ASP A 243 5.00 20.36 -29.69
N LEU A 244 4.03 21.05 -29.09
CA LEU A 244 4.00 21.37 -27.66
C LEU A 244 4.00 20.11 -26.80
N TYR A 245 3.28 19.06 -27.21
CA TYR A 245 3.25 17.78 -26.51
C TYR A 245 4.60 17.04 -26.60
N ASN A 246 5.25 17.01 -27.76
CA ASN A 246 6.57 16.42 -27.95
C ASN A 246 7.69 17.22 -27.25
N LYS A 247 7.53 18.54 -27.12
CA LYS A 247 8.48 19.42 -26.43
C LYS A 247 8.19 19.59 -24.93
N ALA A 248 7.07 19.05 -24.45
CA ALA A 248 6.79 19.03 -23.02
C ALA A 248 7.93 18.26 -22.36
N PRO A 249 8.72 18.89 -21.48
CA PRO A 249 9.84 18.22 -20.84
C PRO A 249 9.29 16.99 -20.14
N ALA A 250 9.88 15.82 -20.41
CA ALA A 250 9.77 14.69 -19.50
C ALA A 250 10.25 15.24 -18.14
N LEU A 251 9.30 15.48 -17.24
CA LEU A 251 9.59 15.96 -15.90
C LEU A 251 10.49 14.91 -15.24
N ASN A 252 11.79 15.22 -15.22
CA ASN A 252 12.82 14.52 -14.44
C ASN A 252 12.66 14.87 -12.97
#